data_AF-A0A9E5AN54-F1
#
_entry.id   AF-A0A9E5AN54-F1
#
_cell.length_a   1.000
_cell.length_b   1.000
_cell.length_c   1.000
_cell.angle_alpha   90.00
_cell.angle_beta   90.00
_cell.angle_gamma   90.00
#
_symmetry.space_group_name_H-M   'P 1'
#
loop_
_entity.id
_entity.type
_entity.pdbx_description
1 polymer ?
#
loop_
_entity_poly.entity_id
_entity_poly.type
_entity_poly.pdbx_seq_one_letter_code
_entity_poly.pdbx_strand_id
1 'polypeptide(L)'
;MKRRDPNASDVQDNSNDCHLRPLVCPYVVSGGIPTSATMVPDLPWLTMLTGQLRAALGERVVRVAMRIPTSLRSTKIATSLQRLHTAVVGVAPGRIPVQGDAEFAYHRFAGMNPVLIRRARELSDVPEKLRLTDDLFSAILGQPQQLIERLGRGDLYVLSYDALRAGSAAPLQPGKYVAPARVLFCHAPELDLPFAVVPVAIECARGHCEGDSTVVTPLDGERWLAAKQLVSVADINYSELCLHLARAHFMTVPFALAPHRVLPDSHPLHQFLLPHLRFNLFVERMAWLQGVKKFSGILVRSLAGSSAWSQAVARTLYHDLSFREQHFERDIAARGMAKEPLDYPYRDDGGLVWQAIRSFVSDFVALTYPTEQALLNDTYLHCFLTECASPDGANVRGLLQGERLTTHQELVEILTQIIFVAGPFHALCHFSSAAQLQH
;
A
#
# COMPACT_ATOMS: atom_id res chain seq x y z
N MET A 1 -56.65 20.93 -46.54
CA MET A 1 -56.98 21.13 -47.98
C MET A 1 -55.76 20.70 -48.78
N LYS A 2 -55.85 19.62 -49.61
CA LYS A 2 -54.71 18.91 -50.25
C LYS A 2 -53.71 18.28 -49.25
N ARG A 3 -52.86 17.30 -49.62
CA ARG A 3 -53.14 16.01 -50.31
C ARG A 3 -52.01 15.00 -49.94
N ARG A 4 -52.17 13.73 -50.38
CA ARG A 4 -51.25 12.57 -50.28
C ARG A 4 -49.85 12.83 -50.92
N ASP A 5 -48.78 12.05 -50.72
CA ASP A 5 -48.63 10.59 -51.01
C ASP A 5 -47.58 9.80 -50.17
N PRO A 6 -47.57 8.44 -50.26
CA PRO A 6 -46.76 7.52 -49.44
C PRO A 6 -45.52 6.94 -50.18
N ASN A 7 -44.97 5.85 -49.63
CA ASN A 7 -43.77 5.07 -50.03
C ASN A 7 -42.42 5.69 -49.60
N ALA A 8 -41.39 4.91 -49.27
CA ALA A 8 -41.29 3.49 -48.85
C ALA A 8 -39.86 3.21 -48.32
N SER A 9 -39.66 1.98 -47.80
CA SER A 9 -38.41 1.23 -47.54
C SER A 9 -38.01 1.04 -46.07
N ASP A 10 -37.85 -0.22 -45.69
CA ASP A 10 -37.30 -0.67 -44.41
C ASP A 10 -35.80 -0.40 -44.29
N VAL A 11 -35.36 -0.02 -43.10
CA VAL A 11 -33.99 -0.23 -42.62
C VAL A 11 -34.10 -0.85 -41.24
N GLN A 12 -33.61 -2.08 -41.08
CA GLN A 12 -33.37 -2.64 -39.76
C GLN A 12 -32.12 -1.97 -39.19
N ASP A 13 -32.26 -1.24 -38.08
CA ASP A 13 -31.13 -0.92 -37.21
C ASP A 13 -31.25 -1.74 -35.92
N ASN A 14 -30.13 -2.30 -35.47
CA ASN A 14 -30.09 -3.36 -34.47
C ASN A 14 -29.48 -2.83 -33.15
N SER A 15 -30.00 -1.69 -32.70
CA SER A 15 -29.59 -1.00 -31.49
C SER A 15 -30.23 -1.60 -30.24
N ASN A 16 -29.59 -2.62 -29.66
CA ASN A 16 -29.92 -3.14 -28.33
C ASN A 16 -29.55 -2.11 -27.24
N ASP A 17 -30.45 -1.17 -27.00
CA ASP A 17 -30.24 -0.04 -26.10
C ASP A 17 -30.14 -0.47 -24.63
N CYS A 18 -29.14 0.05 -23.92
CA CYS A 18 -28.77 -0.42 -22.59
C CYS A 18 -29.61 0.27 -21.50
N HIS A 19 -30.89 -0.10 -21.41
CA HIS A 19 -31.85 0.50 -20.49
C HIS A 19 -31.49 0.30 -19.01
N LEU A 20 -30.88 1.32 -18.41
CA LEU A 20 -30.64 1.46 -16.98
C LEU A 20 -31.93 1.29 -16.16
N ARG A 21 -32.00 0.23 -15.36
CA ARG A 21 -33.12 0.01 -14.42
C ARG A 21 -32.83 0.65 -13.04
N PRO A 22 -33.85 1.14 -12.32
CA PRO A 22 -33.67 1.61 -10.96
C PRO A 22 -33.32 0.43 -10.02
N LEU A 23 -32.32 0.64 -9.16
CA LEU A 23 -31.85 -0.35 -8.19
C LEU A 23 -32.90 -0.62 -7.11
N VAL A 24 -33.57 -1.77 -7.20
CA VAL A 24 -34.34 -2.37 -6.11
C VAL A 24 -33.62 -3.65 -5.67
N CYS A 25 -32.93 -3.61 -4.53
CA CYS A 25 -32.18 -4.75 -3.99
C CYS A 25 -33.15 -5.83 -3.47
N PRO A 26 -33.22 -7.04 -4.06
CA PRO A 26 -34.30 -8.00 -3.79
C PRO A 26 -33.88 -9.18 -2.90
N TYR A 27 -32.79 -9.05 -2.13
CA TYR A 27 -32.26 -10.14 -1.29
C TYR A 27 -32.19 -9.80 0.20
N VAL A 28 -33.36 -9.69 0.84
CA VAL A 28 -33.48 -9.92 2.29
C VAL A 28 -33.67 -11.42 2.51
N VAL A 29 -32.57 -12.17 2.53
CA VAL A 29 -32.60 -13.57 2.98
C VAL A 29 -32.75 -13.55 4.50
N SER A 30 -33.88 -14.03 5.02
CA SER A 30 -34.22 -14.08 6.44
C SER A 30 -33.49 -15.20 7.20
N GLY A 31 -32.18 -15.33 6.97
CA GLY A 31 -31.30 -16.15 7.79
C GLY A 31 -31.09 -15.51 9.16
N GLY A 32 -31.85 -15.94 10.16
CA GLY A 32 -31.74 -15.43 11.53
C GLY A 32 -30.34 -15.66 12.09
N ILE A 33 -29.74 -14.62 12.68
CA ILE A 33 -28.47 -14.71 13.40
C ILE A 33 -28.65 -15.66 14.59
N PRO A 34 -27.89 -16.75 14.73
CA PRO A 34 -27.97 -17.62 15.89
C PRO A 34 -27.52 -16.86 17.15
N THR A 35 -28.47 -16.60 18.05
CA THR A 35 -28.16 -16.08 19.40
C THR A 35 -27.75 -17.23 20.32
N SER A 36 -26.87 -16.93 21.26
CA SER A 36 -26.00 -17.94 21.89
C SER A 36 -26.68 -18.83 22.95
N ALA A 37 -26.64 -20.14 22.74
CA ALA A 37 -26.47 -21.15 23.79
C ALA A 37 -25.97 -22.49 23.17
N THR A 38 -25.18 -23.27 23.91
CA THR A 38 -24.75 -24.67 23.62
C THR A 38 -23.59 -24.95 22.64
N MET A 39 -22.73 -23.97 22.30
CA MET A 39 -21.40 -24.27 21.72
C MET A 39 -20.26 -23.53 22.42
N VAL A 40 -19.67 -24.19 23.42
CA VAL A 40 -18.35 -23.89 24.01
C VAL A 40 -17.66 -25.22 24.30
N PRO A 41 -16.53 -25.50 23.65
CA PRO A 41 -15.32 -25.85 24.39
C PRO A 41 -14.32 -24.69 24.45
N ASP A 42 -13.46 -24.71 25.45
CA ASP A 42 -12.58 -23.61 25.87
C ASP A 42 -11.72 -22.98 24.75
N LEU A 43 -11.85 -21.66 24.55
CA LEU A 43 -10.93 -20.84 23.74
C LEU A 43 -10.58 -19.50 24.43
N PRO A 44 -9.33 -19.01 24.33
CA PRO A 44 -8.74 -18.08 25.31
C PRO A 44 -8.99 -16.58 25.04
N TRP A 45 -10.25 -16.18 24.84
CA TRP A 45 -10.63 -14.79 24.46
C TRP A 45 -10.36 -13.73 25.54
N LEU A 46 -10.06 -14.11 26.78
CA LEU A 46 -9.70 -13.19 27.87
C LEU A 46 -8.46 -12.32 27.56
N THR A 47 -7.57 -12.79 26.67
CA THR A 47 -6.43 -11.99 26.20
C THR A 47 -6.87 -10.85 25.27
N MET A 48 -7.87 -11.07 24.41
CA MET A 48 -8.36 -10.08 23.43
C MET A 48 -9.00 -8.86 24.09
N LEU A 49 -9.66 -9.04 25.24
CA LEU A 49 -10.19 -7.94 26.05
C LEU A 49 -9.10 -6.93 26.45
N THR A 50 -7.87 -7.40 26.68
CA THR A 50 -6.75 -6.51 27.02
C THR A 50 -6.32 -5.66 25.82
N GLY A 51 -6.35 -6.21 24.60
CA GLY A 51 -5.97 -5.50 23.37
C GLY A 51 -6.88 -4.31 23.08
N GLN A 52 -8.20 -4.51 23.13
CA GLN A 52 -9.16 -3.41 22.89
C GLN A 52 -9.10 -2.34 23.99
N LEU A 53 -8.91 -2.72 25.25
CA LEU A 53 -8.73 -1.76 26.36
C LEU A 53 -7.41 -0.97 26.23
N ARG A 54 -6.30 -1.61 25.83
CA ARG A 54 -5.02 -0.93 25.56
C ARG A 54 -5.14 0.04 24.38
N ALA A 55 -5.79 -0.37 23.28
CA ALA A 55 -6.04 0.51 22.13
C ALA A 55 -6.88 1.75 22.53
N ALA A 56 -7.94 1.56 23.30
CA ALA A 56 -8.77 2.66 23.81
C ALA A 56 -8.02 3.59 24.79
N LEU A 57 -7.09 3.05 25.59
CA LEU A 57 -6.18 3.85 26.42
C LEU A 57 -5.14 4.61 25.58
N GLY A 58 -4.52 3.98 24.59
CA GLY A 58 -3.61 4.61 23.63
C GLY A 58 -4.29 5.78 22.91
N GLU A 59 -5.52 5.57 22.41
CA GLU A 59 -6.33 6.63 21.80
C GLU A 59 -6.65 7.77 22.80
N ARG A 60 -6.72 7.51 24.12
CA ARG A 60 -6.81 8.57 25.14
C ARG A 60 -5.47 9.29 25.34
N VAL A 61 -4.34 8.60 25.39
CA VAL A 61 -2.99 9.21 25.49
C VAL A 61 -2.72 10.11 24.28
N VAL A 62 -3.01 9.64 23.06
CA VAL A 62 -2.90 10.44 21.83
C VAL A 62 -3.83 11.65 21.87
N ARG A 63 -5.08 11.51 22.33
CA ARG A 63 -6.01 12.66 22.50
C ARG A 63 -5.53 13.66 23.57
N VAL A 64 -4.82 13.23 24.61
CA VAL A 64 -4.17 14.13 25.57
C VAL A 64 -2.98 14.85 24.93
N ALA A 65 -2.09 14.12 24.25
CA ALA A 65 -0.95 14.70 23.52
C ALA A 65 -1.39 15.75 22.49
N MET A 66 -2.46 15.46 21.74
CA MET A 66 -3.05 16.36 20.74
C MET A 66 -3.75 17.59 21.35
N ARG A 67 -4.04 17.59 22.66
CA ARG A 67 -4.53 18.76 23.41
C ARG A 67 -3.42 19.64 24.01
N ILE A 68 -2.16 19.18 24.03
CA ILE A 68 -1.04 20.01 24.51
C ILE A 68 -0.75 21.11 23.47
N PRO A 69 -0.82 22.41 23.87
CA PRO A 69 -0.47 23.53 23.00
C PRO A 69 0.93 23.38 22.43
N THR A 70 1.13 23.78 21.17
CA THR A 70 2.43 23.65 20.48
C THR A 70 3.56 24.37 21.20
N SER A 71 3.27 25.51 21.83
CA SER A 71 4.19 26.28 22.69
C SER A 71 4.68 25.53 23.95
N LEU A 72 4.02 24.45 24.35
CA LEU A 72 4.37 23.62 25.52
C LEU A 72 4.99 22.26 25.13
N ARG A 73 5.19 21.98 23.84
CA ARG A 73 5.75 20.70 23.35
C ARG A 73 7.27 20.67 23.48
N SER A 74 7.76 20.43 24.69
CA SER A 74 9.18 20.12 24.93
C SER A 74 9.52 18.66 24.64
N THR A 75 10.79 18.38 24.35
CA THR A 75 11.32 17.01 24.25
C THR A 75 11.04 16.18 25.51
N LYS A 76 11.11 16.78 26.70
CA LYS A 76 10.75 16.12 27.97
C LYS A 76 9.28 15.64 27.98
N ILE A 77 8.36 16.43 27.44
CA ILE A 77 6.94 16.07 27.35
C ILE A 77 6.71 15.00 26.29
N ALA A 78 7.37 15.09 25.13
CA ALA A 78 7.34 14.05 24.10
C ALA A 78 7.86 12.70 24.64
N THR A 79 9.03 12.68 25.28
CA THR A 79 9.61 11.48 25.91
C THR A 79 8.73 10.92 27.02
N SER A 80 8.05 11.78 27.79
CA SER A 80 7.11 11.35 28.84
C SER A 80 5.86 10.69 28.25
N LEU A 81 5.34 11.24 27.15
CA LEU A 81 4.21 10.66 26.41
C LEU A 81 4.59 9.35 25.72
N GLN A 82 5.77 9.26 25.10
CA GLN A 82 6.29 8.01 24.53
C GLN A 82 6.34 6.94 25.63
N ARG A 83 7.01 7.22 26.76
CA ARG A 83 7.09 6.29 27.91
C ARG A 83 5.72 5.85 28.42
N LEU A 84 4.76 6.78 28.51
CA LEU A 84 3.40 6.45 28.95
C LEU A 84 2.67 5.56 27.94
N HIS A 85 2.86 5.80 26.64
CA HIS A 85 2.33 4.99 25.55
C HIS A 85 2.93 3.58 25.54
N THR A 86 4.26 3.49 25.56
CA THR A 86 5.04 2.26 25.67
C THR A 86 4.61 1.40 26.88
N ALA A 87 4.38 2.02 28.04
CA ALA A 87 3.92 1.33 29.25
C ALA A 87 2.44 0.87 29.19
N VAL A 88 1.59 1.57 28.43
CA VAL A 88 0.17 1.23 28.22
C VAL A 88 0.00 0.10 27.19
N VAL A 89 0.76 0.16 26.10
CA VAL A 89 0.70 -0.80 25.00
C VAL A 89 1.41 -2.11 25.35
N GLY A 90 2.58 -2.00 26.00
CA GLY A 90 3.49 -3.12 26.25
C GLY A 90 4.42 -3.38 25.07
N VAL A 91 5.71 -3.57 25.35
CA VAL A 91 6.74 -3.86 24.34
C VAL A 91 6.92 -5.37 24.24
N ALA A 92 6.96 -5.90 23.02
CA ALA A 92 7.37 -7.28 22.79
C ALA A 92 8.85 -7.46 23.22
N PRO A 93 9.20 -8.47 24.04
CA PRO A 93 10.57 -8.65 24.49
C PRO A 93 11.52 -8.93 23.31
N GLY A 94 12.62 -8.19 23.22
CA GLY A 94 13.63 -8.36 22.16
C GLY A 94 14.42 -7.13 21.75
N ARG A 95 14.02 -5.91 22.15
CA ARG A 95 14.72 -4.66 21.77
C ARG A 95 15.62 -4.12 22.89
N ILE A 96 16.93 -4.08 22.62
CA ILE A 96 17.93 -3.34 23.41
C ILE A 96 18.55 -2.26 22.49
N PRO A 97 18.65 -0.99 22.92
CA PRO A 97 19.04 0.10 22.03
C PRO A 97 20.56 0.32 21.94
N VAL A 98 21.13 0.08 20.75
CA VAL A 98 22.28 0.84 20.26
C VAL A 98 21.79 1.75 19.12
N GLN A 99 21.13 2.84 19.50
CA GLN A 99 20.55 3.90 18.65
C GLN A 99 19.58 3.49 17.50
N GLY A 100 19.27 2.20 17.37
CA GLY A 100 18.11 1.69 16.60
C GLY A 100 18.27 1.66 15.09
N ASP A 101 19.49 1.64 14.55
CA ASP A 101 19.71 1.69 13.09
C ASP A 101 19.33 0.39 12.36
N ALA A 102 19.67 -0.78 12.92
CA ALA A 102 19.21 -2.07 12.43
C ALA A 102 17.69 -2.24 12.56
N GLU A 103 17.11 -1.82 13.71
CA GLU A 103 15.65 -1.84 13.91
C GLU A 103 14.96 -0.95 12.87
N PHE A 104 15.46 0.28 12.68
CA PHE A 104 14.95 1.15 11.64
C PHE A 104 15.03 0.47 10.28
N ALA A 105 16.18 -0.09 9.88
CA ALA A 105 16.29 -0.79 8.60
C ALA A 105 15.21 -1.87 8.45
N TYR A 106 15.03 -2.69 9.49
CA TYR A 106 14.03 -3.77 9.52
C TYR A 106 12.59 -3.29 9.27
N HIS A 107 12.17 -2.10 9.75
CA HIS A 107 10.84 -1.54 9.40
C HIS A 107 10.64 -1.34 7.89
N ARG A 108 11.72 -1.18 7.10
CA ARG A 108 11.64 -1.04 5.63
C ARG A 108 11.56 -2.41 4.91
N PHE A 109 11.60 -3.53 5.64
CA PHE A 109 11.44 -4.91 5.16
C PHE A 109 10.20 -5.60 5.77
N ALA A 110 9.87 -5.31 7.02
CA ALA A 110 8.82 -5.99 7.80
C ALA A 110 7.79 -5.05 8.44
N GLY A 111 7.93 -3.73 8.26
CA GLY A 111 6.97 -2.73 8.75
C GLY A 111 5.86 -2.42 7.73
N MET A 112 5.34 -1.20 7.82
CA MET A 112 4.18 -0.69 7.08
C MET A 112 4.47 -0.38 5.60
N ASN A 113 5.74 -0.26 5.22
CA ASN A 113 6.20 -0.09 3.84
C ASN A 113 7.34 -1.05 3.49
N PRO A 114 7.05 -2.35 3.30
CA PRO A 114 8.05 -3.32 2.87
C PRO A 114 8.29 -3.27 1.35
N VAL A 115 7.53 -2.46 0.60
CA VAL A 115 7.48 -2.53 -0.88
C VAL A 115 8.24 -1.43 -1.61
N LEU A 116 8.69 -0.36 -0.95
CA LEU A 116 9.43 0.71 -1.61
C LEU A 116 10.94 0.44 -1.73
N ILE A 117 11.50 -0.35 -0.81
CA ILE A 117 12.94 -0.67 -0.79
C ILE A 117 13.31 -1.58 -1.97
N ARG A 118 14.49 -1.33 -2.55
CA ARG A 118 15.06 -2.08 -3.67
C ARG A 118 16.57 -2.29 -3.49
N ARG A 119 17.11 -3.38 -4.03
CA ARG A 119 18.56 -3.61 -4.12
C ARG A 119 19.13 -2.80 -5.30
N ALA A 120 20.24 -2.10 -5.08
CA ALA A 120 20.99 -1.47 -6.16
C ALA A 120 21.77 -2.54 -6.94
N ARG A 121 21.73 -2.46 -8.28
CA ARG A 121 22.39 -3.38 -9.21
C ARG A 121 23.56 -2.70 -9.92
N GLU A 122 23.40 -1.42 -10.22
CA GLU A 122 24.40 -0.57 -10.86
C GLU A 122 24.50 0.79 -10.16
N LEU A 123 25.57 1.55 -10.42
CA LEU A 123 25.85 2.80 -9.70
C LEU A 123 24.79 3.89 -10.01
N SER A 124 24.07 3.74 -11.12
CA SER A 124 22.89 4.51 -11.52
C SER A 124 21.75 4.42 -10.49
N ASP A 125 21.54 3.25 -9.89
CA ASP A 125 20.47 3.02 -8.89
C ASP A 125 20.73 3.80 -7.60
N VAL A 126 22.00 4.08 -7.28
CA VAL A 126 22.41 4.88 -6.13
C VAL A 126 22.36 6.36 -6.51
N PRO A 127 21.49 7.18 -5.88
CA PRO A 127 21.42 8.62 -6.14
C PRO A 127 22.79 9.27 -5.94
N GLU A 128 23.17 10.19 -6.83
CA GLU A 128 24.55 10.71 -6.91
C GLU A 128 25.09 11.22 -5.57
N LYS A 129 24.29 11.97 -4.80
CA LYS A 129 24.67 12.48 -3.48
C LYS A 129 24.83 11.40 -2.40
N LEU A 130 24.26 10.21 -2.60
CA LEU A 130 24.43 9.05 -1.72
C LEU A 130 25.61 8.17 -2.10
N ARG A 131 26.36 8.50 -3.17
CA ARG A 131 27.61 7.81 -3.54
C ARG A 131 28.73 8.29 -2.63
N LEU A 132 28.78 7.72 -1.42
CA LEU A 132 29.79 8.01 -0.41
C LEU A 132 31.21 7.70 -0.93
N THR A 133 32.20 8.46 -0.44
CA THR A 133 33.62 8.09 -0.64
C THR A 133 33.96 6.86 0.19
N ASP A 134 34.90 6.05 -0.27
CA ASP A 134 35.30 4.83 0.42
C ASP A 134 35.87 5.10 1.82
N ASP A 135 36.55 6.24 2.04
CA ASP A 135 36.97 6.70 3.37
C ASP A 135 35.80 6.90 4.34
N LEU A 136 34.75 7.59 3.89
CA LEU A 136 33.56 7.89 4.70
C LEU A 136 32.72 6.62 4.93
N PHE A 137 32.59 5.78 3.91
CA PHE A 137 31.91 4.49 4.00
C PHE A 137 32.64 3.51 4.95
N SER A 138 33.97 3.48 4.89
CA SER A 138 34.81 2.74 5.83
C SER A 138 34.68 3.27 7.26
N ALA A 139 34.64 4.59 7.45
CA ALA A 139 34.46 5.21 8.76
C ALA A 139 33.07 4.93 9.37
N ILE A 140 32.03 4.81 8.54
CA ILE A 140 30.66 4.45 8.96
C ILE A 140 30.56 2.98 9.36
N LEU A 141 31.23 2.07 8.62
CA LEU A 141 31.21 0.63 8.90
C LEU A 141 32.31 0.17 9.87
N GLY A 142 33.19 1.07 10.32
CA GLY A 142 34.26 0.79 11.29
C GLY A 142 35.45 0.00 10.75
N GLN A 143 35.49 -0.31 9.45
CA GLN A 143 36.53 -1.11 8.80
C GLN A 143 36.71 -0.71 7.32
N PRO A 144 37.85 -1.00 6.68
CA PRO A 144 38.07 -0.69 5.26
C PRO A 144 37.04 -1.36 4.34
N GLN A 145 36.30 -0.56 3.57
CA GLN A 145 35.22 -0.98 2.68
C GLN A 145 35.14 -0.08 1.45
N GLN A 146 34.92 -0.66 0.27
CA GLN A 146 34.67 0.11 -0.96
C GLN A 146 33.19 0.04 -1.36
N LEU A 147 32.61 1.19 -1.72
CA LEU A 147 31.20 1.29 -2.12
C LEU A 147 30.93 0.47 -3.39
N ILE A 148 31.84 0.52 -4.35
CA ILE A 148 31.74 -0.22 -5.62
C ILE A 148 31.83 -1.74 -5.43
N GLU A 149 32.59 -2.19 -4.42
CA GLU A 149 32.68 -3.62 -4.08
C GLU A 149 31.37 -4.12 -3.44
N ARG A 150 30.79 -3.34 -2.52
CA ARG A 150 29.48 -3.67 -1.92
C ARG A 150 28.35 -3.64 -2.93
N LEU A 151 28.41 -2.76 -3.92
CA LEU A 151 27.51 -2.79 -5.07
C LEU A 151 27.67 -4.10 -5.86
N GLY A 152 28.90 -4.49 -6.20
CA GLY A 152 29.19 -5.73 -6.94
C GLY A 152 28.78 -7.01 -6.20
N ARG A 153 28.79 -7.00 -4.86
CA ARG A 153 28.27 -8.08 -4.00
C ARG A 153 26.73 -8.12 -3.93
N GLY A 154 26.06 -7.01 -4.25
CA GLY A 154 24.62 -6.83 -4.08
C GLY A 154 24.20 -6.48 -2.64
N ASP A 155 25.11 -5.94 -1.83
CA ASP A 155 24.88 -5.55 -0.44
C ASP A 155 24.19 -4.19 -0.29
N LEU A 156 24.10 -3.39 -1.36
CA LEU A 156 23.52 -2.03 -1.29
C LEU A 156 22.02 -2.00 -1.59
N TYR A 157 21.27 -1.25 -0.78
CA TYR A 157 19.83 -1.05 -0.95
C TYR A 157 19.47 0.43 -0.93
N VAL A 158 18.49 0.80 -1.75
CA VAL A 158 18.04 2.19 -1.94
C VAL A 158 16.55 2.29 -1.65
N LEU A 159 16.18 3.42 -1.05
CA LEU A 159 14.80 3.80 -0.73
C LEU A 159 14.63 5.27 -1.12
N SER A 160 13.62 5.60 -1.93
CA SER A 160 13.35 6.99 -2.36
C SER A 160 11.88 7.33 -2.25
N TYR A 161 11.59 8.41 -1.54
CA TYR A 161 10.25 8.99 -1.40
C TYR A 161 9.95 10.09 -2.42
N ASP A 162 10.68 10.12 -3.55
CA ASP A 162 10.48 11.12 -4.62
C ASP A 162 9.04 11.16 -5.15
N ALA A 163 8.27 10.07 -5.06
CA ALA A 163 6.84 10.05 -5.40
C ALA A 163 6.00 11.08 -4.63
N LEU A 164 6.42 11.48 -3.42
CA LEU A 164 5.73 12.52 -2.63
C LEU A 164 5.81 13.91 -3.29
N ARG A 165 6.71 14.12 -4.27
CA ARG A 165 6.78 15.34 -5.10
C ARG A 165 5.53 15.55 -5.96
N ALA A 166 4.74 14.50 -6.22
CA ALA A 166 3.46 14.61 -6.92
C ALA A 166 2.48 15.60 -6.23
N GLY A 167 2.63 15.81 -4.92
CA GLY A 167 1.84 16.78 -4.17
C GLY A 167 2.32 18.23 -4.25
N SER A 168 3.51 18.51 -4.79
CA SER A 168 4.24 19.78 -4.61
C SER A 168 3.50 21.06 -5.05
N ALA A 169 2.53 20.97 -5.97
CA ALA A 169 1.69 22.10 -6.37
C ALA A 169 0.63 22.50 -5.31
N ALA A 170 0.48 21.73 -4.24
CA ALA A 170 -0.49 21.95 -3.17
C ALA A 170 0.19 22.14 -1.80
N PRO A 171 -0.39 22.92 -0.87
CA PRO A 171 0.22 23.19 0.43
C PRO A 171 0.17 21.97 1.36
N LEU A 172 1.12 21.91 2.31
CA LEU A 172 1.02 21.06 3.50
C LEU A 172 0.04 21.66 4.53
N GLN A 173 -0.21 20.96 5.63
CA GLN A 173 -0.93 21.52 6.77
C GLN A 173 -0.06 22.54 7.56
N PRO A 174 -0.67 23.56 8.18
CA PRO A 174 0.03 24.52 9.03
C PRO A 174 0.85 23.82 10.13
N GLY A 175 2.14 24.12 10.21
CA GLY A 175 3.06 23.55 11.19
C GLY A 175 3.41 22.07 10.97
N LYS A 176 3.08 21.48 9.81
CA LYS A 176 3.53 20.15 9.41
C LYS A 176 4.51 20.24 8.23
N TYR A 177 5.42 19.28 8.20
CA TYR A 177 6.45 19.16 7.18
C TYR A 177 6.54 17.71 6.72
N VAL A 178 6.75 17.51 5.42
CA VAL A 178 7.19 16.26 4.81
C VAL A 178 8.05 16.65 3.62
N ALA A 179 9.11 15.88 3.37
CA ALA A 179 10.01 16.09 2.25
C ALA A 179 10.36 14.74 1.61
N PRO A 180 10.59 14.67 0.29
CA PRO A 180 11.10 13.48 -0.38
C PRO A 180 12.54 13.22 0.09
N ALA A 181 12.71 12.26 0.99
CA ALA A 181 14.01 11.79 1.43
C ALA A 181 14.47 10.60 0.56
N ARG A 182 15.79 10.40 0.49
CA ARG A 182 16.40 9.18 -0.07
C ARG A 182 17.33 8.55 0.96
N VAL A 183 17.45 7.23 0.97
CA VAL A 183 18.31 6.49 1.90
C VAL A 183 19.10 5.43 1.15
N LEU A 184 20.39 5.35 1.47
CA LEU A 184 21.26 4.22 1.13
C LEU A 184 21.46 3.37 2.38
N PHE A 185 21.35 2.06 2.22
CA PHE A 185 21.65 1.05 3.22
C PHE A 185 22.75 0.12 2.72
N CYS A 186 23.49 -0.48 3.65
CA CYS A 186 24.41 -1.58 3.38
C CYS A 186 23.99 -2.81 4.20
N HIS A 187 24.00 -3.98 3.57
CA HIS A 187 24.05 -5.27 4.24
C HIS A 187 25.48 -5.48 4.75
N ALA A 188 25.61 -5.44 6.08
CA ALA A 188 26.88 -5.47 6.80
C ALA A 188 26.79 -6.53 7.93
N PRO A 189 26.78 -7.84 7.59
CA PRO A 189 26.67 -8.93 8.57
C PRO A 189 27.87 -8.99 9.52
N GLU A 190 29.00 -8.39 9.12
CA GLU A 190 30.18 -8.13 9.96
C GLU A 190 29.91 -7.37 11.28
N LEU A 191 28.78 -6.65 11.39
CA LEU A 191 28.46 -5.82 12.56
C LEU A 191 27.76 -6.59 13.70
N ASP A 192 27.48 -7.89 13.53
CA ASP A 192 26.81 -8.76 14.51
C ASP A 192 25.48 -8.16 15.04
N LEU A 193 24.69 -7.61 14.11
CA LEU A 193 23.42 -6.93 14.41
C LEU A 193 22.22 -7.88 14.25
N PRO A 194 21.17 -7.78 15.09
CA PRO A 194 19.95 -8.62 14.99
C PRO A 194 19.22 -8.55 13.65
N PHE A 195 19.48 -7.51 12.85
CA PHE A 195 19.17 -7.48 11.43
C PHE A 195 20.38 -6.90 10.70
N ALA A 196 20.94 -7.64 9.75
CA ALA A 196 22.25 -7.38 9.15
C ALA A 196 22.28 -6.20 8.15
N VAL A 197 21.27 -5.33 8.11
CA VAL A 197 21.21 -4.17 7.21
C VAL A 197 21.19 -2.88 8.03
N VAL A 198 22.03 -1.92 7.67
CA VAL A 198 22.12 -0.61 8.32
C VAL A 198 21.95 0.55 7.33
N PRO A 199 21.22 1.63 7.68
CA PRO A 199 21.24 2.87 6.92
C PRO A 199 22.63 3.52 7.05
N VAL A 200 23.28 3.84 5.92
CA VAL A 200 24.62 4.46 5.89
C VAL A 200 24.58 5.94 5.51
N ALA A 201 23.58 6.38 4.75
CA ALA A 201 23.37 7.79 4.43
C ALA A 201 21.92 8.11 4.10
N ILE A 202 21.47 9.31 4.50
CA ILE A 202 20.16 9.87 4.20
C ILE A 202 20.35 11.20 3.47
N GLU A 203 19.71 11.36 2.32
CA GLU A 203 19.58 12.64 1.62
C GLU A 203 18.29 13.31 2.11
N CYS A 204 18.43 14.39 2.86
CA CYS A 204 17.33 15.26 3.26
C CYS A 204 17.26 16.49 2.34
N ALA A 205 16.15 16.66 1.61
CA ALA A 205 15.86 17.91 0.91
C ALA A 205 15.65 19.06 1.92
N ARG A 206 16.19 20.25 1.65
CA ARG A 206 15.90 21.46 2.42
C ARG A 206 14.62 22.10 1.88
N GLY A 207 13.66 22.39 2.76
CA GLY A 207 12.38 22.98 2.37
C GLY A 207 11.33 21.95 1.99
N HIS A 208 10.29 22.40 1.27
CA HIS A 208 9.06 21.61 1.07
C HIS A 208 9.16 20.55 -0.04
N CYS A 209 9.96 20.79 -1.08
CA CYS A 209 10.12 19.85 -2.20
C CYS A 209 11.30 20.18 -3.13
N GLU A 210 11.60 21.46 -3.36
CA GLU A 210 12.67 21.91 -4.26
C GLU A 210 13.71 22.76 -3.53
N GLY A 211 14.97 22.64 -3.95
CA GLY A 211 16.12 23.29 -3.34
C GLY A 211 17.29 22.34 -3.09
N ASP A 212 18.32 22.84 -2.42
CA ASP A 212 19.46 22.05 -1.95
C ASP A 212 19.01 20.86 -1.10
N SER A 213 19.68 19.73 -1.25
CA SER A 213 19.62 18.60 -0.32
C SER A 213 20.94 18.43 0.41
N THR A 214 20.87 17.97 1.65
CA THR A 214 22.03 17.67 2.52
C THR A 214 22.06 16.18 2.81
N VAL A 215 23.25 15.59 2.67
CA VAL A 215 23.54 14.21 3.07
C VAL A 215 23.86 14.21 4.56
N VAL A 216 23.30 13.25 5.29
CA VAL A 216 23.54 13.02 6.71
C VAL A 216 23.90 11.55 6.89
N THR A 217 24.84 11.27 7.78
CA THR A 217 25.40 9.92 8.04
C THR A 217 25.28 9.55 9.52
N PRO A 218 25.51 8.29 9.92
CA PRO A 218 25.63 7.90 11.32
C PRO A 218 26.64 8.74 12.14
N LEU A 219 27.66 9.31 11.49
CA LEU A 219 28.70 10.12 12.13
C LEU A 219 28.24 11.55 12.49
N ASP A 220 27.07 11.99 12.00
CA ASP A 220 26.54 13.34 12.20
C ASP A 220 25.79 13.57 13.53
N GLY A 221 25.82 12.60 14.46
CA GLY A 221 25.28 12.73 15.82
C GLY A 221 23.78 13.00 15.85
N GLU A 222 23.32 14.03 16.56
CA GLU A 222 21.89 14.36 16.66
C GLU A 222 21.22 14.64 15.30
N ARG A 223 21.97 15.09 14.30
CA ARG A 223 21.44 15.30 12.94
C ARG A 223 21.05 13.97 12.29
N TRP A 224 21.72 12.87 12.61
CA TRP A 224 21.35 11.52 12.15
C TRP A 224 19.99 11.09 12.67
N LEU A 225 19.73 11.32 13.96
CA LEU A 225 18.42 11.02 14.57
C LEU A 225 17.31 11.86 13.92
N ALA A 226 17.55 13.16 13.68
CA ALA A 226 16.61 14.02 12.96
C ALA A 226 16.38 13.57 11.51
N ALA A 227 17.44 13.16 10.80
CA ALA A 227 17.33 12.62 9.44
C ALA A 227 16.47 11.35 9.41
N LYS A 228 16.68 10.39 10.32
CA LYS A 228 15.83 9.19 10.45
C LYS A 228 14.37 9.54 10.72
N GLN A 229 14.10 10.51 11.60
CA GLN A 229 12.74 10.99 11.87
C GLN A 229 12.08 11.61 10.63
N LEU A 230 12.81 12.41 9.83
CA LEU A 230 12.30 12.95 8.57
C LEU A 230 11.93 11.84 7.59
N VAL A 231 12.72 10.75 7.50
CA VAL A 231 12.33 9.62 6.65
C VAL A 231 11.12 8.87 7.21
N SER A 232 11.00 8.67 8.53
CA SER A 232 9.78 8.07 9.11
C SER A 232 8.52 8.90 8.83
N VAL A 233 8.65 10.24 8.75
CA VAL A 233 7.54 11.11 8.32
C VAL A 233 7.25 10.97 6.82
N ALA A 234 8.25 10.85 5.96
CA ALA A 234 8.04 10.52 4.55
C ALA A 234 7.36 9.14 4.40
N ASP A 235 7.80 8.15 5.17
CA ASP A 235 7.36 6.76 5.13
C ASP A 235 5.88 6.59 5.51
N ILE A 236 5.41 7.22 6.60
CA ILE A 236 3.99 7.15 6.98
C ILE A 236 3.07 7.88 5.97
N ASN A 237 3.54 8.99 5.37
CA ASN A 237 2.79 9.67 4.31
C ASN A 237 2.74 8.84 3.02
N TYR A 238 3.84 8.16 2.66
CA TYR A 238 3.88 7.26 1.52
C TYR A 238 3.02 6.01 1.76
N SER A 239 3.15 5.37 2.91
CA SER A 239 2.36 4.18 3.29
C SER A 239 0.86 4.43 3.17
N GLU A 240 0.35 5.48 3.79
CA GLU A 240 -1.08 5.77 3.80
C GLU A 240 -1.62 6.22 2.43
N LEU A 241 -0.88 7.02 1.67
CA LEU A 241 -1.37 7.58 0.39
C LEU A 241 -1.09 6.69 -0.81
N CYS A 242 0.08 6.07 -0.86
CA CYS A 242 0.59 5.34 -2.00
C CYS A 242 0.24 3.85 -1.92
N LEU A 243 0.29 3.26 -0.72
CA LEU A 243 0.07 1.82 -0.52
C LEU A 243 -1.37 1.54 -0.09
N HIS A 244 -1.79 2.12 1.03
CA HIS A 244 -3.12 1.91 1.59
C HIS A 244 -4.20 2.56 0.71
N LEU A 245 -4.12 3.87 0.44
CA LEU A 245 -5.15 4.58 -0.33
C LEU A 245 -5.09 4.30 -1.85
N ALA A 246 -3.92 4.39 -2.49
CA ALA A 246 -3.83 4.17 -3.95
C ALA A 246 -3.76 2.68 -4.34
N ARG A 247 -2.78 1.91 -3.82
CA ARG A 247 -2.54 0.51 -4.24
C ARG A 247 -3.52 -0.52 -3.67
N ALA A 248 -4.17 -0.26 -2.52
CA ALA A 248 -5.19 -1.17 -1.96
C ALA A 248 -6.62 -0.67 -2.22
N HIS A 249 -7.01 0.49 -1.69
CA HIS A 249 -8.36 1.06 -1.82
C HIS A 249 -8.69 1.40 -3.29
N PHE A 250 -8.11 2.47 -3.85
CA PHE A 250 -8.45 2.94 -5.22
C PHE A 250 -8.29 1.86 -6.30
N MET A 251 -7.28 0.99 -6.18
CA MET A 251 -7.05 -0.11 -7.13
C MET A 251 -8.14 -1.21 -7.09
N THR A 252 -8.87 -1.38 -5.98
CA THR A 252 -9.91 -2.43 -5.86
C THR A 252 -11.32 -1.94 -6.19
N VAL A 253 -11.59 -0.62 -6.13
CA VAL A 253 -12.88 -0.01 -6.52
C VAL A 253 -13.38 -0.46 -7.89
N PRO A 254 -12.56 -0.50 -8.97
CA PRO A 254 -13.04 -0.87 -10.31
C PRO A 254 -13.59 -2.29 -10.34
N PHE A 255 -12.87 -3.21 -9.69
CA PHE A 255 -13.23 -4.61 -9.59
C PHE A 255 -14.40 -4.86 -8.64
N ALA A 256 -14.67 -3.95 -7.70
CA ALA A 256 -15.84 -4.00 -6.83
C ALA A 256 -17.10 -3.38 -7.47
N LEU A 257 -16.92 -2.42 -8.39
CA LEU A 257 -18.02 -1.67 -9.02
C LEU A 257 -18.50 -2.29 -10.34
N ALA A 258 -17.58 -2.69 -11.22
CA ALA A 258 -17.92 -3.15 -12.56
C ALA A 258 -18.73 -4.47 -12.58
N PRO A 259 -18.47 -5.49 -11.71
CA PRO A 259 -19.31 -6.69 -11.66
C PRO A 259 -20.79 -6.39 -11.43
N HIS A 260 -21.11 -5.47 -10.52
CA HIS A 260 -22.50 -5.04 -10.27
C HIS A 260 -23.14 -4.24 -11.42
N ARG A 261 -22.38 -3.87 -12.45
CA ARG A 261 -22.85 -3.11 -13.62
C ARG A 261 -22.95 -3.96 -14.88
N VAL A 262 -22.05 -4.93 -15.07
CA VAL A 262 -21.96 -5.70 -16.33
C VAL A 262 -22.02 -7.21 -16.18
N LEU A 263 -21.79 -7.79 -15.00
CA LEU A 263 -21.92 -9.23 -14.78
C LEU A 263 -23.30 -9.56 -14.20
N PRO A 264 -24.09 -10.47 -14.81
CA PRO A 264 -25.30 -10.99 -14.17
C PRO A 264 -25.05 -11.51 -12.75
N ASP A 265 -26.02 -11.41 -11.84
CA ASP A 265 -25.88 -11.92 -10.47
C ASP A 265 -25.52 -13.42 -10.42
N SER A 266 -25.99 -14.19 -11.40
CA SER A 266 -25.69 -15.62 -11.57
C SER A 266 -24.33 -15.92 -12.21
N HIS A 267 -23.55 -14.90 -12.59
CA HIS A 267 -22.28 -15.09 -13.27
C HIS A 267 -21.22 -15.64 -12.30
N PRO A 268 -20.46 -16.71 -12.65
CA PRO A 268 -19.48 -17.31 -11.74
C PRO A 268 -18.47 -16.31 -11.18
N LEU A 269 -17.93 -15.42 -12.02
CA LEU A 269 -17.01 -14.35 -11.57
C LEU A 269 -17.64 -13.35 -10.60
N HIS A 270 -18.93 -13.03 -10.74
CA HIS A 270 -19.62 -12.12 -9.83
C HIS A 270 -19.73 -12.79 -8.45
N GLN A 271 -20.20 -14.04 -8.39
CA GLN A 271 -20.27 -14.82 -7.15
C GLN A 271 -18.90 -15.07 -6.51
N PHE A 272 -17.85 -15.28 -7.32
CA PHE A 272 -16.49 -15.51 -6.86
C PHE A 272 -15.83 -14.25 -6.27
N LEU A 273 -15.97 -13.08 -6.91
CA LEU A 273 -15.38 -11.83 -6.43
C LEU A 273 -16.16 -11.18 -5.27
N LEU A 274 -17.48 -11.38 -5.21
CA LEU A 274 -18.37 -10.79 -4.20
C LEU A 274 -17.91 -10.97 -2.73
N PRO A 275 -17.47 -12.15 -2.24
CA PRO A 275 -16.98 -12.28 -0.86
C PRO A 275 -15.66 -11.53 -0.61
N HIS A 276 -14.78 -11.44 -1.59
CA HIS A 276 -13.47 -10.77 -1.47
C HIS A 276 -13.56 -9.24 -1.53
N LEU A 277 -14.55 -8.72 -2.25
CA LEU A 277 -14.78 -7.27 -2.44
C LEU A 277 -15.96 -6.75 -1.61
N ARG A 278 -16.49 -7.58 -0.71
CA ARG A 278 -17.62 -7.25 0.18
C ARG A 278 -17.29 -6.00 1.03
N PHE A 279 -18.24 -5.08 1.09
CA PHE A 279 -18.13 -3.78 1.78
C PHE A 279 -17.12 -2.76 1.19
N ASN A 280 -16.33 -3.10 0.16
CA ASN A 280 -15.34 -2.20 -0.44
C ASN A 280 -15.93 -0.81 -0.76
N LEU A 281 -16.97 -0.75 -1.61
CA LEU A 281 -17.65 0.48 -2.02
C LEU A 281 -18.27 1.28 -0.84
N PHE A 282 -18.56 0.63 0.30
CA PHE A 282 -19.01 1.30 1.51
C PHE A 282 -17.84 1.95 2.26
N VAL A 283 -16.72 1.23 2.41
CA VAL A 283 -15.49 1.74 3.03
C VAL A 283 -14.94 2.92 2.23
N GLU A 284 -14.91 2.83 0.91
CA GLU A 284 -14.52 3.92 0.00
C GLU A 284 -15.35 5.20 0.21
N ARG A 285 -16.68 5.04 0.24
CA ARG A 285 -17.60 6.18 0.48
C ARG A 285 -17.34 6.81 1.85
N MET A 286 -16.97 6.02 2.86
CA MET A 286 -16.64 6.51 4.20
C MET A 286 -15.25 7.18 4.23
N ALA A 287 -14.23 6.58 3.62
CA ALA A 287 -12.88 7.13 3.49
C ALA A 287 -12.87 8.47 2.73
N TRP A 288 -13.68 8.58 1.68
CA TRP A 288 -13.91 9.84 0.98
C TRP A 288 -14.56 10.87 1.90
N LEU A 289 -15.72 10.56 2.51
CA LEU A 289 -16.50 11.52 3.30
C LEU A 289 -15.88 11.94 4.64
N GLN A 290 -15.08 11.07 5.26
CA GLN A 290 -14.51 11.23 6.62
C GLN A 290 -12.98 11.32 6.66
N GLY A 291 -12.28 10.82 5.65
CA GLY A 291 -10.81 10.83 5.57
C GLY A 291 -10.28 11.95 4.68
N VAL A 292 -10.65 11.95 3.40
CA VAL A 292 -9.95 12.70 2.34
C VAL A 292 -10.65 14.00 1.90
N LYS A 293 -11.98 14.00 1.72
CA LYS A 293 -12.73 15.12 1.10
C LYS A 293 -12.74 16.41 1.94
N LYS A 294 -12.53 16.33 3.25
CA LYS A 294 -12.63 17.46 4.18
C LYS A 294 -11.29 17.75 4.84
N PHE A 295 -10.96 19.04 4.99
CA PHE A 295 -9.80 19.52 5.76
C PHE A 295 -9.79 19.00 7.21
N SER A 296 -10.96 18.70 7.79
CA SER A 296 -11.13 18.13 9.12
C SER A 296 -11.08 16.60 9.19
N GLY A 297 -10.93 15.90 8.06
CA GLY A 297 -10.93 14.44 7.99
C GLY A 297 -9.75 13.80 8.71
N ILE A 298 -9.96 12.60 9.27
CA ILE A 298 -9.00 12.02 10.23
C ILE A 298 -7.66 11.62 9.59
N LEU A 299 -7.68 11.09 8.37
CA LEU A 299 -6.48 10.74 7.60
C LEU A 299 -5.67 12.00 7.29
N VAL A 300 -6.30 13.04 6.73
CA VAL A 300 -5.65 14.34 6.50
C VAL A 300 -5.08 14.89 7.80
N ARG A 301 -5.88 15.00 8.87
CA ARG A 301 -5.41 15.55 10.16
C ARG A 301 -4.27 14.76 10.82
N SER A 302 -4.03 13.51 10.44
CA SER A 302 -2.86 12.73 10.89
C SER A 302 -1.63 12.99 10.01
N LEU A 303 -1.76 12.90 8.69
CA LEU A 303 -0.69 13.07 7.70
C LEU A 303 -0.19 14.52 7.56
N ALA A 304 0.88 14.75 6.80
CA ALA A 304 1.53 16.06 6.67
C ALA A 304 0.87 16.97 5.61
N GLY A 305 0.44 16.40 4.49
CA GLY A 305 -0.20 17.12 3.39
C GLY A 305 -1.54 17.76 3.75
N SER A 306 -1.96 18.78 3.01
CA SER A 306 -3.38 19.15 2.96
C SER A 306 -4.21 18.06 2.27
N SER A 307 -5.54 18.20 2.29
CA SER A 307 -6.46 17.36 1.50
C SER A 307 -6.13 17.40 -0.01
N ALA A 308 -5.69 18.54 -0.54
CA ALA A 308 -5.31 18.66 -1.95
C ALA A 308 -3.96 17.96 -2.25
N TRP A 309 -2.96 18.14 -1.39
CA TRP A 309 -1.66 17.45 -1.51
C TRP A 309 -1.82 15.93 -1.43
N SER A 310 -2.63 15.46 -0.48
CA SER A 310 -2.91 14.03 -0.26
C SER A 310 -3.60 13.40 -1.48
N GLN A 311 -4.58 14.10 -2.06
CA GLN A 311 -5.26 13.65 -3.29
C GLN A 311 -4.31 13.65 -4.50
N ALA A 312 -3.44 14.64 -4.64
CA ALA A 312 -2.48 14.71 -5.74
C ALA A 312 -1.48 13.55 -5.72
N VAL A 313 -0.89 13.24 -4.56
CA VAL A 313 0.04 12.09 -4.40
C VAL A 313 -0.65 10.77 -4.72
N ALA A 314 -1.82 10.50 -4.12
CA ALA A 314 -2.53 9.24 -4.33
C ALA A 314 -3.05 9.09 -5.78
N ARG A 315 -3.57 10.17 -6.37
CA ARG A 315 -4.06 10.17 -7.76
C ARG A 315 -2.94 9.94 -8.77
N THR A 316 -1.80 10.60 -8.59
CA THR A 316 -0.67 10.48 -9.53
C THR A 316 -0.20 9.03 -9.59
N LEU A 317 -0.01 8.37 -8.44
CA LEU A 317 0.42 6.98 -8.40
C LEU A 317 -0.61 5.96 -8.90
N TYR A 318 -1.91 6.28 -8.85
CA TYR A 318 -2.94 5.46 -9.49
C TYR A 318 -2.84 5.46 -11.02
N HIS A 319 -2.44 6.57 -11.65
CA HIS A 319 -2.27 6.67 -13.11
C HIS A 319 -0.84 6.30 -13.58
N ASP A 320 0.17 6.55 -12.75
CA ASP A 320 1.59 6.39 -13.11
C ASP A 320 2.11 4.96 -12.99
N LEU A 321 1.50 4.12 -12.15
CA LEU A 321 1.89 2.72 -11.95
C LEU A 321 0.95 1.77 -12.68
N SER A 322 1.50 0.77 -13.39
CA SER A 322 0.68 -0.27 -13.99
C SER A 322 0.24 -1.32 -12.97
N PHE A 323 -0.99 -1.83 -13.14
CA PHE A 323 -1.48 -3.01 -12.44
C PHE A 323 -0.46 -4.18 -12.53
N ARG A 324 0.09 -4.46 -13.71
CA ARG A 324 1.04 -5.57 -13.92
C ARG A 324 2.45 -5.33 -13.34
N GLU A 325 2.81 -4.09 -13.05
CA GLU A 325 4.03 -3.74 -12.31
C GLU A 325 3.84 -3.95 -10.80
N GLN A 326 2.60 -3.81 -10.30
CA GLN A 326 2.22 -4.03 -8.90
C GLN A 326 1.96 -5.50 -8.53
N HIS A 327 2.06 -6.43 -9.48
CA HIS A 327 1.96 -7.89 -9.28
C HIS A 327 3.05 -8.36 -8.30
N PHE A 328 2.65 -9.05 -7.22
CA PHE A 328 3.49 -9.40 -6.06
C PHE A 328 4.91 -9.91 -6.43
N GLU A 329 5.00 -11.03 -7.15
CA GLU A 329 6.28 -11.66 -7.49
C GLU A 329 7.13 -10.80 -8.44
N ARG A 330 6.48 -10.07 -9.37
CA ARG A 330 7.15 -9.22 -10.36
C ARG A 330 7.71 -7.95 -9.73
N ASP A 331 6.97 -7.34 -8.81
CA ASP A 331 7.42 -6.21 -7.99
C ASP A 331 8.68 -6.57 -7.18
N ILE A 332 8.63 -7.71 -6.46
CA ILE A 332 9.75 -8.21 -5.66
C ILE A 332 10.98 -8.54 -6.55
N ALA A 333 10.78 -9.14 -7.72
CA ALA A 333 11.85 -9.44 -8.68
C ALA A 333 12.43 -8.17 -9.35
N ALA A 334 11.58 -7.19 -9.71
CA ALA A 334 11.98 -5.91 -10.29
C ALA A 334 12.80 -5.07 -9.29
N ARG A 335 12.38 -5.04 -8.01
CA ARG A 335 13.15 -4.41 -6.92
C ARG A 335 14.41 -5.19 -6.52
N GLY A 336 14.66 -6.36 -7.10
CA GLY A 336 15.86 -7.17 -6.84
C GLY A 336 15.85 -7.87 -5.46
N MET A 337 14.69 -7.95 -4.83
CA MET A 337 14.50 -8.44 -3.45
C MET A 337 14.18 -9.94 -3.37
N ALA A 338 14.00 -10.62 -4.51
CA ALA A 338 13.64 -12.03 -4.62
C ALA A 338 14.77 -13.03 -4.21
N LYS A 339 15.87 -12.57 -3.60
CA LYS A 339 17.05 -13.39 -3.30
C LYS A 339 17.57 -13.17 -1.88
N GLU A 340 17.66 -14.27 -1.15
CA GLU A 340 18.36 -14.49 0.12
C GLU A 340 19.73 -13.79 0.24
N PRO A 341 20.20 -13.50 1.48
CA PRO A 341 19.75 -14.08 2.76
C PRO A 341 19.21 -13.05 3.78
N LEU A 342 18.36 -12.11 3.35
CA LEU A 342 17.75 -11.15 4.27
C LEU A 342 16.36 -11.61 4.70
N ASP A 343 16.10 -11.58 6.01
CA ASP A 343 14.75 -11.71 6.57
C ASP A 343 13.83 -10.67 5.94
N TYR A 344 12.83 -11.13 5.17
CA TYR A 344 11.93 -10.24 4.45
C TYR A 344 10.49 -10.80 4.49
N PRO A 345 9.83 -10.78 5.66
CA PRO A 345 8.55 -11.47 5.89
C PRO A 345 7.45 -11.14 4.88
N TYR A 346 7.44 -9.92 4.32
CA TYR A 346 6.54 -9.55 3.23
C TYR A 346 6.68 -10.41 1.98
N ARG A 347 7.92 -10.76 1.58
CA ARG A 347 8.20 -11.70 0.49
C ARG A 347 7.85 -13.12 0.90
N ASP A 348 8.21 -13.51 2.12
CA ASP A 348 8.19 -14.90 2.57
C ASP A 348 6.77 -15.38 2.89
N ASP A 349 6.12 -14.76 3.88
CA ASP A 349 4.72 -15.04 4.23
C ASP A 349 3.78 -14.64 3.09
N GLY A 350 4.05 -13.51 2.45
CA GLY A 350 3.28 -13.03 1.31
C GLY A 350 3.35 -13.97 0.10
N GLY A 351 4.47 -14.66 -0.12
CA GLY A 351 4.63 -15.65 -1.19
C GLY A 351 3.82 -16.92 -0.95
N LEU A 352 3.78 -17.41 0.29
CA LEU A 352 2.91 -18.53 0.68
C LEU A 352 1.44 -18.19 0.44
N VAL A 353 1.01 -17.00 0.85
CA VAL A 353 -0.38 -16.52 0.68
C VAL A 353 -0.72 -16.25 -0.79
N TRP A 354 0.21 -15.67 -1.57
CA TRP A 354 0.06 -15.45 -3.01
C TRP A 354 -0.16 -16.76 -3.75
N GLN A 355 0.69 -17.77 -3.53
CA GLN A 355 0.58 -19.06 -4.21
C GLN A 355 -0.67 -19.84 -3.78
N ALA A 356 -1.11 -19.75 -2.52
CA ALA A 356 -2.37 -20.32 -2.07
C ALA A 356 -3.59 -19.72 -2.79
N ILE A 357 -3.65 -18.39 -2.91
CA ILE A 357 -4.70 -17.70 -3.68
C ILE A 357 -4.60 -18.07 -5.16
N ARG A 358 -3.39 -18.10 -5.73
CA ARG A 358 -3.16 -18.42 -7.15
C ARG A 358 -3.60 -19.83 -7.52
N SER A 359 -3.41 -20.82 -6.65
CA SER A 359 -3.93 -22.18 -6.83
C SER A 359 -5.46 -22.18 -6.83
N PHE A 360 -6.09 -21.61 -5.80
CA PHE A 360 -7.56 -21.53 -5.68
C PHE A 360 -8.22 -20.81 -6.87
N VAL A 361 -7.61 -19.73 -7.35
CA VAL A 361 -8.03 -19.01 -8.55
C VAL A 361 -7.83 -19.85 -9.82
N SER A 362 -6.74 -20.62 -9.92
CA SER A 362 -6.50 -21.53 -11.06
C SER A 362 -7.58 -22.61 -11.15
N ASP A 363 -7.92 -23.23 -10.02
CA ASP A 363 -8.97 -24.25 -9.93
C ASP A 363 -10.35 -23.66 -10.32
N PHE A 364 -10.69 -22.48 -9.80
CA PHE A 364 -11.91 -21.77 -10.17
C PHE A 364 -11.98 -21.41 -11.66
N VAL A 365 -10.88 -20.91 -12.25
CA VAL A 365 -10.81 -20.54 -13.66
C VAL A 365 -10.97 -21.78 -14.55
N ALA A 366 -10.30 -22.89 -14.24
CA ALA A 366 -10.40 -24.14 -15.01
C ALA A 366 -11.79 -24.80 -14.90
N LEU A 367 -12.48 -24.66 -13.76
CA LEU A 367 -13.85 -25.14 -13.59
C LEU A 367 -14.88 -24.24 -14.32
N THR A 368 -14.64 -22.93 -14.37
CA THR A 368 -15.53 -21.97 -15.03
C THR A 368 -15.36 -21.95 -16.55
N TYR A 369 -14.11 -22.09 -17.01
CA TYR A 369 -13.73 -22.04 -18.42
C TYR A 369 -12.94 -23.31 -18.78
N PRO A 370 -13.61 -24.35 -19.32
CA PRO A 370 -12.94 -25.60 -19.68
C PRO A 370 -11.98 -25.49 -20.88
N THR A 371 -12.02 -24.38 -21.63
CA THR A 371 -11.16 -24.10 -22.78
C THR A 371 -11.00 -22.60 -22.98
N GLU A 372 -9.89 -22.17 -23.60
CA GLU A 372 -9.65 -20.76 -23.94
C GLU A 372 -10.76 -20.19 -24.85
N GLN A 373 -11.40 -21.04 -25.67
CA GLN A 373 -12.53 -20.62 -26.49
C GLN A 373 -13.80 -20.34 -25.67
N ALA A 374 -13.99 -21.01 -24.53
CA ALA A 374 -15.09 -20.67 -23.61
C ALA A 374 -14.84 -19.31 -22.95
N LEU A 375 -13.60 -19.04 -22.54
CA LEU A 375 -13.15 -17.74 -22.01
C LEU A 375 -13.30 -16.62 -23.06
N LEU A 376 -12.90 -16.87 -24.32
CA LEU A 376 -13.03 -15.91 -25.43
C LEU A 376 -14.47 -15.65 -25.90
N ASN A 377 -15.40 -16.54 -25.54
CA ASN A 377 -16.82 -16.39 -25.85
C ASN A 377 -17.60 -15.68 -24.73
N ASP A 378 -16.98 -15.43 -23.57
CA ASP A 378 -17.60 -14.75 -22.44
C ASP A 378 -17.59 -13.23 -22.64
N THR A 379 -18.66 -12.73 -23.26
CA THR A 379 -18.88 -11.30 -23.50
C THR A 379 -19.03 -10.51 -22.20
N TYR A 380 -19.49 -11.10 -21.11
CA TYR A 380 -19.64 -10.42 -19.82
C TYR A 380 -18.29 -10.21 -19.14
N LEU A 381 -17.42 -11.23 -19.12
CA LEU A 381 -16.00 -11.12 -18.72
C LEU A 381 -15.26 -10.06 -19.55
N HIS A 382 -15.43 -10.06 -20.88
CA HIS A 382 -14.79 -9.05 -21.73
C HIS A 382 -15.32 -7.64 -21.46
N CYS A 383 -16.62 -7.44 -21.27
CA CYS A 383 -17.19 -6.15 -20.86
C CYS A 383 -16.67 -5.70 -19.48
N PHE A 384 -16.55 -6.61 -18.52
CA PHE A 384 -16.01 -6.34 -17.17
C PHE A 384 -14.58 -5.81 -17.23
N LEU A 385 -13.67 -6.54 -17.87
CA LEU A 385 -12.27 -6.11 -17.97
C LEU A 385 -12.11 -4.85 -18.83
N THR A 386 -12.98 -4.64 -19.83
CA THR A 386 -13.00 -3.40 -20.63
C THR A 386 -13.45 -2.18 -19.82
N GLU A 387 -14.49 -2.29 -18.97
CA GLU A 387 -14.89 -1.17 -18.10
C GLU A 387 -13.79 -0.81 -17.08
N CYS A 388 -13.07 -1.81 -16.56
CA CYS A 388 -11.92 -1.55 -15.69
C CYS A 388 -10.72 -0.93 -16.44
N ALA A 389 -10.39 -1.40 -17.64
CA ALA A 389 -9.22 -0.93 -18.40
C ALA A 389 -9.44 0.42 -19.13
N SER A 390 -10.66 0.73 -19.55
CA SER A 390 -10.96 1.89 -20.42
C SER A 390 -10.63 3.23 -19.74
N PRO A 391 -10.06 4.21 -20.47
CA PRO A 391 -9.87 5.60 -19.99
C PRO A 391 -11.18 6.28 -19.54
N ASP A 392 -12.30 5.97 -20.20
CA ASP A 392 -13.64 6.49 -19.86
C ASP A 392 -14.34 5.70 -18.74
N GLY A 393 -13.76 4.55 -18.36
CA GLY A 393 -14.16 3.72 -17.23
C GLY A 393 -13.30 4.03 -16.00
N ALA A 394 -12.55 3.03 -15.53
CA ALA A 394 -11.66 3.19 -14.38
C ALA A 394 -10.18 3.47 -14.73
N ASN A 395 -9.78 3.36 -15.99
CA ASN A 395 -8.41 3.58 -16.46
C ASN A 395 -7.34 2.75 -15.71
N VAL A 396 -7.61 1.48 -15.41
CA VAL A 396 -6.65 0.58 -14.73
C VAL A 396 -5.51 0.22 -15.69
N ARG A 397 -4.47 1.04 -15.67
CA ARG A 397 -3.35 1.00 -16.63
C ARG A 397 -2.67 -0.36 -16.68
N GLY A 398 -2.71 -0.99 -17.85
CA GLY A 398 -2.07 -2.28 -18.11
C GLY A 398 -2.69 -3.45 -17.35
N LEU A 399 -4.01 -3.41 -17.09
CA LEU A 399 -4.77 -4.57 -16.62
C LEU A 399 -4.62 -5.77 -17.58
N LEU A 400 -4.76 -5.51 -18.88
CA LEU A 400 -4.61 -6.48 -19.97
C LEU A 400 -3.24 -6.35 -20.67
N GLN A 401 -2.76 -7.41 -21.31
CA GLN A 401 -1.55 -7.40 -22.16
C GLN A 401 -1.79 -6.86 -23.57
N GLY A 402 -3.03 -6.89 -24.03
CA GLY A 402 -3.47 -6.36 -25.31
C GLY A 402 -4.92 -5.90 -25.23
N GLU A 403 -5.58 -5.75 -26.39
CA GLU A 403 -6.95 -5.23 -26.49
C GLU A 403 -8.00 -6.10 -25.78
N ARG A 404 -7.73 -7.39 -25.60
CA ARG A 404 -8.58 -8.33 -24.86
C ARG A 404 -7.76 -9.37 -24.11
N LEU A 405 -8.37 -9.90 -23.06
CA LEU A 405 -7.95 -11.15 -22.41
C LEU A 405 -7.91 -12.29 -23.44
N THR A 406 -6.87 -13.14 -23.42
CA THR A 406 -6.76 -14.28 -24.36
C THR A 406 -6.28 -15.60 -23.77
N THR A 407 -5.97 -15.65 -22.47
CA THR A 407 -5.50 -16.88 -21.81
C THR A 407 -6.08 -17.04 -20.40
N HIS A 408 -6.29 -18.28 -19.96
CA HIS A 408 -6.61 -18.57 -18.55
C HIS A 408 -5.51 -18.05 -17.63
N GLN A 409 -4.23 -18.15 -18.02
CA GLN A 409 -3.12 -17.67 -17.20
C GLN A 409 -3.26 -16.17 -16.92
N GLU A 410 -3.59 -15.35 -17.92
CA GLU A 410 -3.81 -13.92 -17.71
C GLU A 410 -4.99 -13.65 -16.77
N LEU A 411 -6.09 -14.41 -16.89
CA LEU A 411 -7.24 -14.30 -15.98
C LEU A 411 -6.86 -14.70 -14.54
N VAL A 412 -6.06 -15.76 -14.39
CA VAL A 412 -5.54 -16.22 -13.10
C VAL A 412 -4.67 -15.15 -12.45
N GLU A 413 -3.70 -14.56 -13.14
CA GLU A 413 -2.87 -13.52 -12.51
C GLU A 413 -3.70 -12.27 -12.15
N ILE A 414 -4.68 -11.88 -12.98
CA ILE A 414 -5.59 -10.76 -12.70
C ILE A 414 -6.42 -11.02 -11.43
N LEU A 415 -7.13 -12.14 -11.36
CA LEU A 415 -8.00 -12.48 -10.23
C LEU A 415 -7.19 -12.73 -8.95
N THR A 416 -6.02 -13.38 -9.06
CA THR A 416 -5.06 -13.57 -7.95
C THR A 416 -4.64 -12.22 -7.39
N GLN A 417 -4.26 -11.27 -8.26
CA GLN A 417 -3.86 -9.94 -7.82
C GLN A 417 -5.01 -9.16 -7.17
N ILE A 418 -6.23 -9.20 -7.72
CA ILE A 418 -7.41 -8.55 -7.12
C ILE A 418 -7.65 -9.07 -5.70
N ILE A 419 -7.66 -10.39 -5.51
CA ILE A 419 -7.93 -11.02 -4.21
C ILE A 419 -6.78 -10.78 -3.22
N PHE A 420 -5.52 -10.87 -3.67
CA PHE A 420 -4.35 -10.57 -2.83
C PHE A 420 -4.31 -9.09 -2.40
N VAL A 421 -4.68 -8.16 -3.29
CA VAL A 421 -4.72 -6.73 -2.97
C VAL A 421 -5.84 -6.42 -1.97
N ALA A 422 -7.05 -6.94 -2.21
CA ALA A 422 -8.23 -6.68 -1.37
C ALA A 422 -8.15 -7.29 0.04
N GLY A 423 -7.47 -8.43 0.20
CA GLY A 423 -7.26 -9.09 1.49
C GLY A 423 -5.84 -8.91 2.05
N PRO A 424 -4.89 -9.82 1.75
CA PRO A 424 -3.54 -9.83 2.33
C PRO A 424 -2.79 -8.49 2.31
N PHE A 425 -2.77 -7.78 1.18
CA PHE A 425 -2.04 -6.52 1.04
C PHE A 425 -2.73 -5.36 1.78
N HIS A 426 -4.07 -5.32 1.78
CA HIS A 426 -4.83 -4.38 2.62
C HIS A 426 -4.57 -4.64 4.11
N ALA A 427 -4.63 -5.91 4.53
CA ALA A 427 -4.36 -6.33 5.89
C ALA A 427 -2.94 -5.96 6.36
N LEU A 428 -1.92 -6.14 5.51
CA LEU A 428 -0.57 -5.64 5.73
C LEU A 428 -0.56 -4.14 5.99
N CYS A 429 -1.07 -3.33 5.05
CA CYS A 429 -1.04 -1.87 5.15
C CYS A 429 -1.80 -1.37 6.39
N HIS A 430 -2.93 -2.01 6.71
CA HIS A 430 -3.81 -1.57 7.78
C HIS A 430 -3.35 -2.02 9.17
N PHE A 431 -3.08 -3.31 9.38
CA PHE A 431 -2.79 -3.83 10.72
C PHE A 431 -1.34 -3.61 11.16
N SER A 432 -0.38 -3.55 10.22
CA SER A 432 0.99 -3.15 10.57
C SER A 432 1.06 -1.68 10.98
N SER A 433 0.19 -0.80 10.46
CA SER A 433 0.12 0.60 10.91
C SER A 433 -0.17 0.71 12.41
N ALA A 434 -1.07 -0.14 12.93
CA ALA A 434 -1.39 -0.21 14.35
C ALA A 434 -0.21 -0.71 15.18
N ALA A 435 0.60 -1.64 14.66
CA ALA A 435 1.80 -2.16 15.34
C ALA A 435 3.00 -1.20 15.26
N GLN A 436 3.18 -0.47 14.16
CA GLN A 436 4.28 0.47 13.99
C GLN A 436 4.02 1.79 14.73
N LEU A 437 2.76 2.25 14.81
CA LEU A 437 2.35 3.37 15.68
C LEU A 437 2.41 3.04 17.19
N GLN A 438 2.59 1.76 17.55
CA GLN A 438 2.70 1.29 18.94
C GLN A 438 4.12 1.40 19.52
N HIS A 439 5.11 1.79 18.72
CA HIS A 439 6.53 1.91 19.09
C HIS A 439 7.00 3.37 19.24
#